data_AF-A0A965PQ14-F1
#
_entry.id   AF-A0A965PQ14-F1
#
_cell.length_a   1.000
_cell.length_b   1.000
_cell.length_c   1.000
_cell.angle_alpha   90.00
_cell.angle_beta   90.00
_cell.angle_gamma   90.00
#
_symmetry.space_group_name_H-M   'P 1'
#
loop_
_entity.id
_entity.type
_entity.pdbx_description
1 polymer ?
#
loop_
_entity_poly.entity_id
_entity_poly.type
_entity_poly.pdbx_seq_one_letter_code
_entity_poly.pdbx_strand_id
1 'polypeptide(L)'
;MNDDGGVKAFFGKWPGDETDEELLTMLREVRREGPRWIPVGELLPEPFIPVLVWFASPATRKCKYAEVTHRGLGGDWQHLHKFDKPTHWMPLPEPPPEVRSSP
;
A
#
# COMPACT_ATOMS: atom_id res chain seq x y z
N MET A 1 38.89 -7.21 -31.91
CA MET A 1 38.44 -5.97 -31.26
C MET A 1 36.94 -6.05 -31.26
N ASN A 2 36.33 -6.47 -30.16
CA ASN A 2 34.88 -6.61 -30.07
C ASN A 2 34.33 -5.30 -29.52
N ASP A 3 33.44 -4.73 -30.31
CA ASP A 3 32.85 -3.42 -30.11
C ASP A 3 31.70 -3.54 -29.10
N ASP A 4 32.04 -3.52 -27.81
CA ASP A 4 31.07 -3.50 -26.69
C ASP A 4 30.31 -2.15 -26.60
N GLY A 5 30.57 -1.20 -27.51
CA GLY A 5 30.00 0.14 -27.51
C GLY A 5 28.53 0.22 -27.94
N GLY A 6 28.04 -0.74 -28.74
CA GLY A 6 26.71 -0.63 -29.36
C GLY A 6 25.53 -0.78 -28.40
N VAL A 7 25.63 -1.68 -27.42
CA VAL A 7 24.51 -2.01 -26.53
C VAL A 7 24.39 -1.00 -25.36
N LYS A 8 25.52 -0.57 -24.80
CA LYS A 8 25.57 0.50 -23.79
C LYS A 8 25.14 1.86 -24.35
N ALA A 9 25.46 2.16 -25.61
CA ALA A 9 25.05 3.41 -26.24
C ALA A 9 23.53 3.49 -26.50
N PHE A 10 22.86 2.35 -26.69
CA PHE A 10 21.43 2.30 -27.01
C PHE A 10 20.52 2.19 -25.78
N PHE A 11 20.92 1.41 -24.77
CA PHE A 11 20.10 1.16 -23.56
C PHE A 11 20.63 1.85 -22.30
N GLY A 12 21.80 2.50 -22.36
CA GLY A 12 22.47 3.01 -21.18
C GLY A 12 22.88 1.86 -20.26
N LYS A 13 22.24 1.75 -19.10
CA LYS A 13 22.44 0.66 -18.14
C LYS A 13 21.55 -0.53 -18.51
N TRP A 14 22.14 -1.72 -18.63
CA TRP A 14 21.38 -2.93 -18.96
C TRP A 14 20.53 -3.35 -17.75
N PRO A 15 19.26 -3.77 -17.91
CA PRO A 15 18.45 -4.31 -16.81
C PRO A 15 19.13 -5.56 -16.24
N GLY A 16 19.49 -5.55 -14.95
CA GLY A 16 20.27 -6.61 -14.31
C GLY A 16 21.77 -6.30 -14.13
N ASP A 17 22.25 -5.13 -14.58
CA ASP A 17 23.60 -4.62 -14.31
C ASP A 17 23.61 -3.67 -13.09
N GLU A 18 22.59 -3.74 -12.24
CA GLU A 18 22.57 -3.04 -10.96
C GLU A 18 23.58 -3.65 -10.00
N THR A 19 24.39 -2.79 -9.38
CA THR A 19 25.26 -3.20 -8.29
C THR A 19 24.41 -3.64 -7.09
N ASP A 20 24.98 -4.50 -6.26
CA ASP A 20 24.34 -4.93 -5.01
C ASP A 20 23.90 -3.72 -4.15
N GLU A 21 24.65 -2.63 -4.19
CA GLU A 21 24.37 -1.37 -3.48
C GLU A 21 23.15 -0.63 -4.03
N GLU A 22 22.98 -0.61 -5.35
CA GLU A 22 21.80 -0.05 -6.02
C GLU A 22 20.57 -0.93 -5.76
N LEU A 23 20.71 -2.27 -5.84
CA LEU A 23 19.65 -3.21 -5.47
C LEU A 23 19.24 -3.05 -4.00
N LEU A 24 20.20 -2.90 -3.09
CA LEU A 24 19.95 -2.62 -1.68
C LEU A 24 19.23 -1.29 -1.47
N THR A 25 19.55 -0.27 -2.26
CA THR A 25 18.90 1.05 -2.20
C THR A 25 17.46 0.96 -2.68
N MET A 26 17.21 0.33 -3.83
CA MET A 26 15.87 0.10 -4.35
C MET A 26 15.02 -0.75 -3.40
N LEU A 27 15.60 -1.81 -2.80
CA LEU A 27 14.92 -2.61 -1.77
C LEU A 27 14.57 -1.79 -0.53
N ARG A 28 15.44 -0.86 -0.10
CA ARG A 28 15.16 0.03 1.04
C ARG A 28 14.04 1.00 0.71
N GLU A 29 13.97 1.51 -0.51
CA GLU A 29 12.92 2.41 -0.99
C GLU A 29 11.58 1.67 -1.11
N VAL A 30 11.54 0.52 -1.78
CA VAL A 30 10.32 -0.30 -1.88
C VAL A 30 9.81 -0.73 -0.51
N ARG A 31 10.70 -1.11 0.41
CA ARG A 31 10.31 -1.49 1.78
C ARG A 31 9.81 -0.29 2.59
N ARG A 32 10.20 0.92 2.21
CA ARG A 32 9.66 2.17 2.77
C ARG A 32 8.28 2.51 2.20
N GLU A 33 7.99 2.07 0.99
CA GLU A 33 6.75 2.32 0.24
C GLU A 33 5.69 1.21 0.35
N GLY A 34 6.04 0.05 0.90
CA GLY A 34 5.09 -1.04 1.12
C GLY A 34 3.88 -0.61 1.97
N PRO A 35 2.70 -1.25 1.80
CA PRO A 35 1.48 -0.86 2.50
C PRO A 35 1.66 -0.92 4.03
N ARG A 36 1.82 0.24 4.65
CA ARG A 36 2.02 0.37 6.10
C ARG A 36 0.73 0.82 6.78
N TRP A 37 0.48 0.29 7.97
CA TRP A 37 -0.53 0.81 8.87
C TRP A 37 -0.14 2.21 9.38
N ILE A 38 -0.96 3.20 9.06
CA ILE A 38 -0.85 4.60 9.44
C ILE A 38 -1.81 4.86 10.61
N PRO A 39 -1.34 5.34 11.77
CA PRO A 39 -2.21 5.72 12.86
C PRO A 39 -3.14 6.87 12.46
N VAL A 40 -4.42 6.75 12.79
CA VAL A 40 -5.45 7.77 12.50
C VAL A 40 -5.13 9.13 13.13
N GLY A 41 -4.39 9.13 14.25
CA GLY A 41 -3.95 10.36 14.92
C GLY A 41 -2.73 11.04 14.28
N GLU A 42 -1.99 10.36 13.40
CA GLU A 42 -0.85 10.94 12.68
C GLU A 42 -1.29 11.55 11.36
N LEU A 43 -2.07 10.78 10.58
CA LEU A 43 -2.55 11.18 9.28
C LEU A 43 -3.90 10.52 9.03
N LEU A 44 -4.84 11.28 8.48
CA LEU A 44 -6.12 10.76 8.00
C LEU A 44 -6.01 10.44 6.51
N PRO A 45 -6.71 9.40 6.03
CA PRO A 45 -6.81 9.17 4.60
C PRO A 45 -7.54 10.33 3.94
N GLU A 46 -7.33 10.48 2.62
CA GLU A 46 -8.09 11.44 1.83
C GLU A 46 -9.61 11.19 2.00
N PRO A 47 -10.43 12.24 1.95
CA PRO A 47 -11.87 12.06 2.00
C PRO A 47 -12.36 11.21 0.82
N PHE A 48 -13.30 10.32 1.08
CA PHE A 48 -14.00 9.52 0.08
C PHE A 48 -13.16 8.45 -0.64
N ILE A 49 -11.94 8.16 -0.20
CA ILE A 49 -11.19 6.98 -0.67
C ILE A 49 -11.49 5.74 0.19
N PRO A 50 -11.67 4.56 -0.41
CA PRO A 50 -11.79 3.32 0.32
C PRO A 50 -10.42 2.90 0.87
N VAL A 51 -10.38 2.55 2.16
CA VAL A 51 -9.17 2.13 2.88
C VAL A 51 -9.47 0.95 3.77
N LEU A 52 -8.44 0.19 4.11
CA LEU A 52 -8.53 -0.84 5.14
C LEU A 52 -8.28 -0.17 6.50
N VAL A 53 -9.17 -0.37 7.48
CA VAL A 53 -8.96 0.09 8.86
C VAL A 53 -8.80 -1.05 9.83
N TRP A 54 -8.09 -0.78 10.93
CA TRP A 54 -8.01 -1.62 12.10
C TRP A 54 -8.70 -0.94 13.28
N PHE A 55 -9.61 -1.65 13.95
CA PHE A 55 -10.37 -1.14 15.08
C PHE A 55 -10.63 -2.22 16.14
N ALA A 56 -10.75 -1.78 17.38
CA ALA A 56 -11.27 -2.60 18.46
C ALA A 56 -12.77 -2.36 18.59
N SER A 57 -13.58 -3.39 18.41
CA SER A 57 -15.04 -3.26 18.52
C SER A 57 -15.50 -3.43 19.95
N PRO A 58 -16.09 -2.41 20.60
CA PRO A 58 -16.55 -2.52 21.99
C PRO A 58 -17.66 -3.56 22.14
N ALA A 59 -18.51 -3.71 21.12
CA ALA A 59 -19.63 -4.64 21.11
C ALA A 59 -19.18 -6.11 21.14
N THR A 60 -18.05 -6.42 20.50
CA THR A 60 -17.56 -7.81 20.40
C THR A 60 -16.29 -8.08 21.20
N ARG A 61 -15.66 -7.05 21.77
CA ARG A 61 -14.34 -7.08 22.44
C ARG A 61 -13.26 -7.75 21.61
N LYS A 62 -13.37 -7.66 20.28
CA LYS A 62 -12.43 -8.22 19.32
C LYS A 62 -11.86 -7.11 18.45
N CYS A 63 -10.60 -7.27 18.07
CA CYS A 63 -9.99 -6.46 17.04
C CYS A 63 -10.36 -7.01 15.67
N LYS A 64 -10.67 -6.12 14.73
CA LYS A 64 -11.09 -6.46 13.37
C LYS A 64 -10.45 -5.49 12.39
N TYR A 65 -10.37 -5.95 11.14
CA TYR A 65 -10.17 -5.08 10.00
C TYR A 65 -11.47 -4.97 9.19
N ALA A 66 -11.68 -3.83 8.54
CA ALA A 66 -12.78 -3.62 7.61
C ALA A 66 -12.36 -2.64 6.50
N GLU A 67 -12.96 -2.78 5.32
CA GLU A 67 -12.91 -1.77 4.28
C GLU A 67 -13.92 -0.68 4.61
N VAL A 68 -13.47 0.58 4.63
CA VAL A 68 -14.26 1.73 5.04
C VAL A 68 -13.86 2.96 4.25
N THR A 69 -14.67 4.02 4.36
CA THR A 69 -14.38 5.30 3.74
C THR A 69 -14.47 6.41 4.78
N HIS A 70 -13.43 7.23 4.89
CA HIS A 70 -13.45 8.43 5.72
C HIS A 70 -14.16 9.57 4.98
N ARG A 71 -15.21 10.18 5.56
CA ARG A 71 -15.96 11.27 4.88
C ARG A 71 -15.28 12.63 4.93
N GLY A 72 -14.15 12.78 5.61
CA GLY A 72 -13.53 14.09 5.82
C GLY A 72 -14.29 14.94 6.83
N LEU A 73 -14.87 16.06 6.39
CA LEU A 73 -15.55 17.05 7.26
C LEU A 73 -16.68 16.40 8.08
N GLY A 74 -16.42 16.20 9.37
CA GLY A 74 -17.30 15.51 10.34
C GLY A 74 -16.62 14.35 11.07
N GLY A 75 -15.49 13.83 10.56
CA GLY A 75 -14.73 12.75 11.19
C GLY A 75 -15.40 11.37 11.16
N ASP A 76 -16.47 11.23 10.37
CA ASP A 76 -17.25 9.99 10.30
C ASP A 76 -16.61 8.97 9.36
N TRP A 77 -16.53 7.73 9.85
CA TRP A 77 -16.10 6.56 9.11
C TRP A 77 -17.33 5.79 8.61
N GLN A 78 -17.50 5.73 7.29
CA GLN A 78 -18.61 4.96 6.68
C GLN A 78 -18.42 3.47 6.90
N HIS A 79 -19.55 2.75 6.94
CA HIS A 79 -19.58 1.28 7.06
C HIS A 79 -19.04 0.71 8.38
N LEU A 80 -18.72 1.57 9.36
CA LEU A 80 -18.48 1.16 10.73
C LEU A 80 -19.71 1.36 11.61
N HIS A 81 -19.82 0.53 12.64
CA HIS A 81 -20.78 0.79 13.70
C HIS A 81 -20.37 2.07 14.44
N LYS A 82 -21.33 2.87 14.90
CA LYS A 82 -21.10 4.18 15.59
C LYS A 82 -20.17 4.14 16.82
N PHE A 83 -19.87 2.96 17.35
CA PHE A 83 -18.97 2.78 18.50
C PHE A 83 -17.62 2.19 18.12
N ASP A 84 -17.46 1.72 16.89
CA ASP A 84 -16.20 1.21 16.39
C ASP A 84 -15.32 2.39 16.00
N LYS A 85 -14.14 2.48 16.63
CA LYS A 85 -13.19 3.56 16.39
C LYS A 85 -11.94 3.02 15.71
N PRO A 86 -11.68 3.38 14.45
CA PRO A 86 -10.41 3.08 13.79
C PRO A 86 -9.24 3.65 14.56
N THR A 87 -8.20 2.85 14.70
CA THR A 87 -6.93 3.26 15.30
C THR A 87 -5.85 3.40 14.25
N HIS A 88 -5.88 2.56 13.22
CA HIS A 88 -4.94 2.57 12.11
C HIS A 88 -5.68 2.34 10.79
N TRP A 89 -5.11 2.82 9.70
CA TRP A 89 -5.59 2.58 8.35
C TRP A 89 -4.44 2.28 7.40
N MET A 90 -4.73 1.73 6.24
CA MET A 90 -3.79 1.58 5.14
C MET A 90 -4.55 1.63 3.80
N PRO A 91 -3.88 1.99 2.69
CA PRO A 91 -4.46 1.83 1.35
C PRO A 91 -4.91 0.39 1.12
N LEU A 92 -5.96 0.20 0.33
CA LEU A 92 -6.34 -1.15 -0.10
C LEU A 92 -5.21 -1.77 -0.93
N PRO A 93 -4.93 -3.07 -0.74
CA PRO A 93 -3.98 -3.78 -1.58
C PRO A 93 -4.48 -3.81 -3.01
N GLU A 94 -3.55 -3.88 -3.97
CA GLU A 94 -3.91 -4.10 -5.36
C GLU A 94 -4.70 -5.42 -5.49
N PRO A 95 -5.78 -5.42 -6.32
CA PRO A 95 -6.55 -6.63 -6.53
C PRO A 95 -5.66 -7.73 -7.14
N PRO A 96 -5.89 -9.01 -6.80
CA PRO A 96 -5.15 -10.11 -7.39
C PRO A 96 -5.38 -10.13 -8.91
N PRO A 97 -4.38 -10.56 -9.70
CA PRO A 97 -4.53 -10.69 -11.14
C PRO A 97 -5.68 -11.65 -11.47
N GLU A 98 -6.47 -11.31 -12.49
CA GLU A 98 -7.55 -12.18 -12.96
C GLU A 98 -6.98 -13.52 -13.41
N VAL A 99 -7.27 -14.58 -12.66
CA VAL A 99 -7.08 -15.94 -13.16
C VAL A 99 -8.22 -16.16 -14.14
N ARG A 100 -7.91 -16.19 -15.44
CA ARG A 100 -8.86 -16.68 -16.44
C ARG A 100 -9.21 -18.11 -16.05
N SER A 101 -10.36 -18.30 -15.44
CA SER A 101 -10.96 -19.62 -15.30
C SER A 101 -11.22 -20.11 -16.72
N SER A 102 -10.38 -21.02 -17.22
CA SER A 102 -10.72 -21.75 -18.43
C SER A 102 -12.07 -22.43 -18.21
N PRO A 103 -13.03 -22.27 -19.12
CA PRO A 103 -14.34 -22.90 -19.03
C PRO A 103 -14.26 -24.43 -19.06
#